data_AF-A0AA37TQ83-F1
#
_entry.id   AF-A0AA37TQ83-F1
#
_cell.length_a   1.000
_cell.length_b   1.000
_cell.length_c   1.000
_cell.angle_alpha   90.00
_cell.angle_beta   90.00
_cell.angle_gamma   90.00
#
_symmetry.space_group_name_H-M   'P 1'
#
loop_
_entity.id
_entity.type
_entity.pdbx_description
1 polymer ?
#
loop_
_entity_poly.entity_id
_entity_poly.type
_entity_poly.pdbx_seq_one_letter_code
_entity_poly.pdbx_strand_id
1 'polypeptide(L)'
;MPNTTTPIETFLAPLSKLALKHPEVEAEVIWAADAEWEPQQGTDALLEAEEIPFYAEGLLLEGFQMHYQILADTDAAKLPAHVRLFFWQADPPALPTPEPGLILLAGATWTA
;
A
#
# COMPACT_ATOMS: atom_id res chain seq x y z
N MET A 1 -7.61 27.84 11.40
CA MET A 1 -7.44 27.76 9.94
C MET A 1 -7.97 26.40 9.53
N PRO A 2 -8.82 26.27 8.48
CA PRO A 2 -9.16 24.94 7.99
C PRO A 2 -7.88 24.33 7.39
N ASN A 3 -7.39 23.24 7.97
CA ASN A 3 -6.28 22.48 7.42
C ASN A 3 -6.76 21.86 6.11
N THR A 4 -6.39 22.44 4.97
CA THR A 4 -6.66 21.85 3.67
C THR A 4 -5.76 20.64 3.51
N THR A 5 -6.36 19.45 3.54
CA THR A 5 -5.70 18.16 3.32
C THR A 5 -5.05 18.16 1.94
N THR A 6 -3.78 17.76 1.85
CA THR A 6 -3.07 17.67 0.57
C THR A 6 -3.65 16.54 -0.29
N PRO A 7 -3.40 16.55 -1.62
CA PRO A 7 -3.78 15.44 -2.48
C PRO A 7 -3.21 14.08 -2.03
N ILE A 8 -1.95 14.06 -1.58
CA ILE A 8 -1.29 12.84 -1.07
C ILE A 8 -1.96 12.38 0.23
N GLU A 9 -2.20 13.27 1.19
CA GLU A 9 -2.91 12.94 2.42
C GLU A 9 -4.33 12.41 2.14
N THR A 10 -5.01 12.97 1.13
CA THR A 10 -6.33 12.50 0.70
C THR A 10 -6.26 11.08 0.11
N PHE A 11 -5.26 10.81 -0.71
CA PHE A 11 -5.01 9.49 -1.29
C PHE A 11 -4.65 8.44 -0.22
N LEU A 12 -3.87 8.82 0.78
CA LEU A 12 -3.42 7.94 1.88
C LEU A 12 -4.43 7.83 3.03
N ALA A 13 -5.52 8.59 3.02
CA ALA A 13 -6.54 8.57 4.08
C ALA A 13 -7.09 7.16 4.38
N PRO A 14 -7.34 6.27 3.39
CA PRO A 14 -7.77 4.90 3.66
C PRO A 14 -6.73 4.08 4.43
N LEU A 15 -5.45 4.22 4.11
CA LEU A 15 -4.34 3.53 4.80
C LEU A 15 -4.14 4.08 6.22
N SER A 16 -4.22 5.40 6.38
CA SER A 16 -4.17 6.04 7.70
C SER A 16 -5.32 5.55 8.61
N LYS A 17 -6.53 5.41 8.05
CA LYS A 17 -7.68 4.89 8.78
C LYS A 17 -7.56 3.40 9.08
N LEU A 18 -6.95 2.64 8.19
CA LEU A 18 -6.66 1.22 8.38
C LEU A 18 -5.72 1.03 9.57
N ALA A 19 -4.58 1.71 9.55
CA ALA A 19 -3.56 1.66 10.59
C ALA A 19 -4.12 1.95 12.00
N LEU A 20 -4.99 2.97 12.11
CA LEU A 20 -5.62 3.33 13.38
C LEU A 20 -6.62 2.29 13.89
N LYS A 21 -7.25 1.52 13.00
CA LYS A 21 -8.31 0.56 13.34
C LYS A 21 -7.80 -0.86 13.51
N HIS A 22 -6.72 -1.18 12.80
CA HIS A 22 -6.13 -2.51 12.68
C HIS A 22 -4.62 -2.37 12.88
N PRO A 23 -4.15 -2.07 14.12
CA PRO A 23 -2.73 -1.92 14.42
C PRO A 23 -1.92 -3.21 14.19
N GLU A 24 -2.59 -4.36 14.04
CA GLU A 24 -2.00 -5.64 13.70
C GLU A 24 -1.72 -5.84 12.20
N VAL A 25 -2.19 -4.94 11.34
CA VAL A 25 -2.02 -5.08 9.88
C VAL A 25 -0.63 -4.64 9.47
N GLU A 26 0.10 -5.54 8.86
CA GLU A 26 1.41 -5.27 8.27
C GLU A 26 1.28 -5.00 6.75
N ALA A 27 2.25 -4.29 6.20
CA ALA A 27 2.36 -4.09 4.76
C ALA A 27 3.66 -4.62 4.17
N GLU A 28 3.57 -5.29 3.02
CA GLU A 28 4.73 -5.57 2.20
C GLU A 28 4.98 -4.42 1.21
N VAL A 29 6.26 -4.03 1.09
CA VAL A 29 6.73 -3.09 0.09
C VAL A 29 7.22 -3.86 -1.12
N ILE A 30 6.72 -3.52 -2.29
CA ILE A 30 6.97 -4.23 -3.53
C ILE A 30 7.44 -3.23 -4.59
N TRP A 31 8.59 -3.49 -5.18
CA TRP A 31 9.24 -2.61 -6.14
C TRP A 31 9.05 -3.11 -7.57
N ALA A 32 8.83 -2.18 -8.50
CA ALA A 32 8.99 -2.51 -9.91
C ALA A 32 10.47 -2.79 -10.21
N ALA A 33 10.75 -4.00 -10.70
CA ALA A 33 12.07 -4.44 -11.14
C ALA A 33 11.95 -4.98 -12.57
N ASP A 34 12.42 -4.22 -13.55
CA ASP A 34 12.26 -4.50 -14.97
C ASP A 34 10.80 -4.81 -15.36
N ALA A 35 10.48 -6.08 -15.63
CA ALA A 35 9.16 -6.55 -16.04
C ALA A 35 8.39 -7.26 -14.91
N GLU A 36 8.92 -7.28 -13.70
CA GLU A 36 8.39 -8.03 -12.56
C GLU A 36 8.26 -7.16 -11.31
N TRP A 37 7.49 -7.66 -10.35
CA TRP A 37 7.32 -7.06 -9.04
C TRP A 37 8.17 -7.82 -8.03
N GLU A 38 9.06 -7.11 -7.34
CA GLU A 38 9.97 -7.71 -6.35
C GLU A 38 9.65 -7.21 -4.94
N PRO A 39 9.21 -8.10 -4.03
CA PRO A 39 8.99 -7.73 -2.65
C PRO A 39 10.33 -7.41 -1.96
N GLN A 40 10.32 -6.38 -1.12
CA GLN A 40 11.42 -6.03 -0.23
C GLN A 40 11.78 -7.23 0.65
N GLN A 41 13.08 -7.52 0.77
CA GLN A 41 13.60 -8.66 1.51
C GLN A 41 14.34 -8.21 2.77
N GLY A 42 14.43 -9.09 3.77
CA GLY A 42 15.23 -8.88 4.98
C GLY A 42 14.40 -8.74 6.25
N THR A 43 15.05 -8.30 7.34
CA THR A 43 14.42 -8.16 8.66
C THR A 43 13.35 -7.07 8.68
N ASP A 44 13.48 -6.06 7.81
CA ASP A 44 12.55 -4.92 7.67
C ASP A 44 11.74 -5.05 6.36
N ALA A 45 11.34 -6.29 6.01
CA ALA A 45 10.56 -6.58 4.80
C ALA A 45 9.09 -6.14 4.91
N LEU A 46 8.60 -6.03 6.14
CA LEU A 46 7.22 -5.64 6.45
C LEU A 46 7.22 -4.33 7.23
N LEU A 47 6.27 -3.48 6.89
CA LEU A 47 5.98 -2.25 7.62
C LEU A 47 4.90 -2.53 8.66
N GLU A 48 5.11 -2.02 9.86
CA GLU A 48 4.09 -2.01 10.90
C GLU A 48 2.94 -1.07 10.50
N ALA A 49 1.74 -1.32 11.03
CA ALA A 49 0.53 -0.57 10.67
C ALA A 49 0.74 0.96 10.73
N GLU A 50 1.42 1.44 11.78
CA GLU A 50 1.67 2.87 11.98
C GLU A 50 2.65 3.46 10.96
N GLU A 51 3.53 2.67 10.37
CA GLU A 51 4.56 3.11 9.42
C GLU A 51 4.01 3.23 7.99
N ILE A 52 2.99 2.44 7.64
CA ILE A 52 2.39 2.36 6.30
C ILE A 52 2.13 3.76 5.68
N PRO A 53 1.35 4.67 6.32
CA PRO A 53 1.05 5.95 5.70
C PRO A 53 2.28 6.86 5.59
N PHE A 54 3.18 6.86 6.58
CA PHE A 54 4.37 7.72 6.56
C PHE A 54 5.39 7.27 5.53
N TYR A 55 5.59 5.96 5.39
CA TYR A 55 6.47 5.37 4.39
C TYR A 55 5.98 5.71 2.98
N ALA A 56 4.69 5.49 2.71
CA ALA A 56 4.09 5.82 1.43
C ALA A 56 4.17 7.32 1.14
N GLU A 57 3.83 8.19 2.10
CA GLU A 57 3.92 9.63 1.92
C GLU A 57 5.32 10.10 1.53
N GLY A 58 6.36 9.60 2.21
CA GLY A 58 7.75 9.94 1.90
C GLY A 58 8.11 9.66 0.44
N LEU A 59 7.79 8.45 -0.05
CA LEU A 59 8.07 8.08 -1.45
C LEU A 59 7.24 8.89 -2.44
N LEU A 60 5.97 9.15 -2.15
CA LEU A 60 5.12 9.97 -3.02
C LEU A 60 5.64 11.42 -3.12
N LEU A 61 6.17 11.98 -2.04
CA LEU A 61 6.81 13.31 -2.03
C LEU A 61 8.13 13.32 -2.81
N GLU A 62 8.85 12.19 -2.86
CA GLU A 62 10.05 12.00 -3.68
C GLU A 62 9.74 11.76 -5.17
N GLY A 63 8.46 11.72 -5.54
CA GLY A 63 8.02 11.57 -6.93
C GLY A 63 7.84 10.12 -7.38
N PHE A 64 7.83 9.16 -6.46
CA PHE A 64 7.39 7.81 -6.77
C PHE A 64 5.89 7.78 -7.05
N GLN A 65 5.51 6.85 -7.91
CA GLN A 65 4.13 6.45 -8.14
C GLN A 65 3.83 5.22 -7.29
N MET A 66 2.56 4.99 -6.98
CA MET A 66 2.16 3.92 -6.07
C MET A 66 0.83 3.28 -6.46
N HIS A 67 0.70 1.99 -6.24
CA HIS A 67 -0.58 1.30 -6.12
C HIS A 67 -0.61 0.59 -4.77
N TYR A 68 -1.73 0.67 -4.05
CA TYR A 68 -1.91 -0.13 -2.84
C TYR A 68 -3.06 -1.11 -3.01
N GLN A 69 -2.96 -2.23 -2.28
CA GLN A 69 -4.04 -3.20 -2.11
C GLN A 69 -4.22 -3.47 -0.62
N ILE A 70 -5.44 -3.29 -0.11
CA ILE A 70 -5.85 -3.75 1.22
C ILE A 70 -6.54 -5.09 1.02
N LEU A 71 -5.98 -6.14 1.62
CA LEU A 71 -6.36 -7.52 1.35
C LEU A 71 -6.96 -8.15 2.61
N ALA A 72 -7.87 -9.09 2.40
CA ALA A 72 -8.44 -9.95 3.44
C ALA A 72 -8.36 -11.39 2.99
N ASP A 73 -8.28 -12.32 3.94
CA ASP A 73 -8.44 -13.73 3.65
C ASP A 73 -9.90 -14.06 3.29
N THR A 74 -10.10 -15.03 2.40
CA THR A 74 -11.45 -15.46 1.98
C THR A 74 -12.32 -16.01 3.10
N ASP A 75 -11.73 -16.56 4.15
CA ASP A 75 -12.42 -17.03 5.36
C ASP A 75 -12.77 -15.90 6.35
N ALA A 76 -12.11 -14.74 6.20
CA ALA A 76 -12.31 -13.54 7.00
C ALA A 76 -12.56 -12.28 6.13
N ALA A 77 -13.43 -12.41 5.11
CA ALA A 77 -13.65 -11.45 4.02
C ALA A 77 -13.99 -9.98 4.38
N LYS A 78 -14.10 -9.62 5.66
CA LYS A 78 -14.37 -8.26 6.14
C LYS A 78 -13.28 -7.71 7.07
N LEU A 79 -12.28 -8.53 7.40
CA LEU A 79 -11.18 -8.17 8.27
C LEU A 79 -9.93 -8.01 7.38
N PRO A 80 -9.35 -6.81 7.31
CA PRO A 80 -8.06 -6.63 6.65
C PRO A 80 -7.01 -7.56 7.28
N ALA A 81 -6.30 -8.30 6.44
CA ALA A 81 -5.25 -9.24 6.84
C ALA A 81 -3.85 -8.64 6.60
N HIS A 82 -3.63 -8.03 5.44
CA HIS A 82 -2.36 -7.38 5.08
C HIS A 82 -2.54 -6.33 3.99
N VAL A 83 -1.51 -5.52 3.76
CA VAL A 83 -1.45 -4.51 2.69
C VAL A 83 -0.29 -4.80 1.75
N ARG A 84 -0.48 -4.55 0.45
CA ARG A 84 0.60 -4.51 -0.54
C ARG A 84 0.80 -3.10 -1.02
N LEU A 85 2.04 -2.60 -1.00
CA LEU A 85 2.42 -1.29 -1.51
C LEU A 85 3.36 -1.48 -2.70
N PHE A 86 2.85 -1.25 -3.92
CA PHE A 86 3.62 -1.33 -5.15
C PHE A 86 4.16 0.05 -5.53
N PHE A 87 5.48 0.18 -5.71
CA PHE A 87 6.14 1.45 -6.04
C PHE A 87 6.93 1.39 -7.35
N TRP A 88 6.94 2.50 -8.09
CA TRP A 88 7.72 2.67 -9.31
C TRP A 88 8.00 4.15 -9.62
N GLN A 89 9.01 4.42 -10.47
CA GLN A 89 9.28 5.78 -10.99
C GLN A 89 9.07 5.89 -12.52
N ALA A 90 9.24 4.80 -13.25
CA ALA A 90 9.13 4.73 -14.70
C ALA A 90 7.83 4.02 -15.13
N ASP A 91 7.89 3.16 -16.15
CA ASP A 91 6.75 2.32 -16.53
C ASP A 91 6.66 1.12 -15.58
N PRO A 92 5.52 0.89 -14.90
CA PRO A 92 5.36 -0.27 -14.04
C PRO A 92 5.06 -1.54 -14.85
N PRO A 93 5.38 -2.72 -14.31
CA PRO A 93 4.77 -3.97 -14.75
C PRO A 93 3.24 -3.92 -14.59
N ALA A 94 2.54 -4.87 -15.21
CA ALA A 94 1.10 -5.00 -15.00
C ALA A 94 0.79 -5.18 -13.50
N LEU A 95 -0.16 -4.40 -12.98
CA LEU A 95 -0.55 -4.48 -11.57
C LEU A 95 -1.08 -5.89 -11.24
N PRO A 96 -0.58 -6.54 -10.17
CA PRO A 96 -1.00 -7.89 -9.86
C PRO A 96 -2.46 -7.93 -9.40
N THR A 97 -3.19 -8.94 -9.85
CA THR A 97 -4.46 -9.31 -9.22
C THR A 97 -4.18 -10.20 -8.01
N PRO A 98 -4.89 -10.03 -6.88
CA PRO A 98 -4.73 -10.93 -5.74
C PRO A 98 -4.96 -12.39 -6.12
N GLU A 99 -4.11 -13.26 -5.61
CA GLU A 99 -4.18 -14.70 -5.81
C GLU A 99 -5.43 -15.32 -5.18
N PRO A 100 -5.87 -16.50 -5.65
CA PRO A 100 -6.97 -17.22 -5.02
C PRO A 100 -6.70 -17.45 -3.53
N GLY A 101 -7.66 -17.06 -2.69
CA GLY A 101 -7.52 -17.09 -1.23
C GLY A 101 -7.52 -15.69 -0.61
N LEU A 102 -7.23 -14.66 -1.41
CA LEU A 102 -7.30 -13.25 -1.00
C LEU A 102 -8.47 -12.52 -1.64
N ILE A 103 -8.99 -11.53 -0.91
CA ILE A 103 -10.05 -10.63 -1.34
C ILE A 103 -9.52 -9.20 -1.31
N LEU A 104 -9.66 -8.49 -2.43
CA LEU A 104 -9.39 -7.06 -2.50
C LEU A 104 -10.51 -6.29 -1.78
N LEU A 105 -10.21 -5.74 -0.61
CA LEU A 105 -11.13 -4.87 0.12
C LEU A 105 -11.14 -3.45 -0.46
N ALA A 106 -9.95 -2.95 -0.82
CA ALA A 106 -9.78 -1.65 -1.46
C ALA A 106 -8.42 -1.60 -2.16
N GLY A 107 -8.32 -0.79 -3.21
CA GLY A 107 -7.06 -0.44 -3.83
C GLY A 107 -7.20 0.86 -4.60
N ALA A 108 -6.10 1.59 -4.74
CA ALA A 108 -6.06 2.81 -5.53
C ALA A 108 -4.64 3.04 -6.06
N THR A 109 -4.57 3.81 -7.15
CA THR A 109 -3.33 4.17 -7.81
C THR A 109 -3.10 5.68 -7.71
N TRP A 110 -1.88 6.04 -7.33
CA TRP A 110 -1.34 7.38 -7.42
C TRP A 110 -0.35 7.48 -8.57
N THR A 111 -0.62 8.40 -9.48
CA THR A 111 0.29 8.80 -10.56
C THR A 111 0.51 10.30 -10.42
N ALA A 112 1.79 10.71 -10.36
CA ALA A 112 2.17 12.11 -10.25
C ALA A 112 1.72 12.96 -11.46
#